data_AF-A0A8D8V6S4-F1
#
_entry.id   AF-A0A8D8V6S4-F1
#
_cell.length_a   1.000
_cell.length_b   1.000
_cell.length_c   1.000
_cell.angle_alpha   90.00
_cell.angle_beta   90.00
_cell.angle_gamma   90.00
#
_symmetry.space_group_name_H-M   'P 1'
#
loop_
_entity.id
_entity.type
_entity.pdbx_description
1 polymer ?
#
loop_
_entity_poly.entity_id
_entity_poly.type
_entity_poly.pdbx_seq_one_letter_code
_entity_poly.pdbx_strand_id
1 'polypeptide(L)'
;MEFITSERSKTLLVFEGFKFSFQKLLKGDVERWICCTKSCKCSVKLINNRTDLLEKLNDHNHERIEKKLLNRQKLSNSLKRKATTDISTRPRKLICSELRNSDVDTLDASDLNLIRHNMHRARLARHPTLPKSIEETQNAIKNMDIQTNTGEFFLLVNDEETKIIMFSTVSNLQLLCDSQRVFMDGTFKSCPKFYFQVFTLLGLKNNVYIPLVFLLLPGKTKSIYKQAFQHVNKFVQIPYKFLPKV
;
A
#
# COMPACT_ATOMS: atom_id res chain seq x y z
N MET A 1 -15.06 9.93 28.15
CA MET A 1 -14.91 10.70 26.89
C MET A 1 -13.82 10.04 26.08
N GLU A 2 -13.96 9.98 24.76
CA GLU A 2 -12.95 9.38 23.89
C GLU A 2 -12.78 10.20 22.62
N PHE A 3 -11.55 10.33 22.13
CA PHE A 3 -11.26 11.00 20.86
C PHE A 3 -10.99 9.98 19.77
N ILE A 4 -11.72 10.10 18.67
CA ILE A 4 -11.53 9.26 17.48
C ILE A 4 -11.19 10.13 16.28
N THR A 5 -10.61 9.53 15.25
CA THR A 5 -10.38 10.21 13.98
C THR A 5 -11.58 10.01 13.05
N SER A 6 -11.98 11.06 12.35
CA SER A 6 -12.94 11.01 11.24
C SER A 6 -12.32 10.45 9.96
N GLU A 7 -13.15 10.16 8.96
CA GLU A 7 -12.69 9.73 7.63
C GLU A 7 -11.85 10.80 6.91
N ARG A 8 -12.00 12.08 7.29
CA ARG A 8 -11.22 13.21 6.76
C ARG A 8 -10.04 13.58 7.66
N SER A 9 -9.59 12.66 8.52
CA SER A 9 -8.48 12.85 9.45
C SER A 9 -8.65 13.98 10.49
N LYS A 10 -9.86 14.50 10.67
CA LYS A 10 -10.19 15.44 11.76
C LYS A 10 -10.53 14.69 13.05
N THR A 11 -10.20 15.28 14.19
CA THR A 11 -10.57 14.76 15.51
C THR A 11 -12.08 14.89 15.76
N LEU A 12 -12.68 13.84 16.30
CA LEU A 12 -14.06 13.79 16.78
C LEU A 12 -14.06 13.37 18.25
N LEU A 13 -14.98 13.95 19.01
CA LEU A 13 -15.26 13.57 20.39
C LEU A 13 -16.42 12.57 20.40
N VAL A 14 -16.24 11.45 21.10
CA VAL A 14 -17.30 10.51 21.45
C VAL A 14 -17.62 10.68 22.94
N PHE A 15 -18.85 11.10 23.22
CA PHE A 15 -19.33 11.29 24.59
C PHE A 15 -20.77 10.79 24.70
N GLU A 16 -21.05 9.97 25.72
CA GLU A 16 -22.38 9.37 25.97
C GLU A 16 -23.00 8.62 24.77
N GLY A 17 -22.18 8.07 23.87
CA GLY A 17 -22.64 7.39 22.66
C GLY A 17 -22.98 8.32 21.49
N PHE A 18 -22.69 9.62 21.61
CA PHE A 18 -22.85 10.62 20.56
C PHE A 18 -21.52 11.10 20.02
N LYS A 19 -21.50 11.50 18.73
CA LYS A 19 -20.33 12.07 18.06
C LYS A 19 -20.44 13.59 18.00
N PHE A 20 -19.35 14.26 18.33
CA PHE A 20 -19.19 15.70 18.22
C PHE A 20 -17.97 16.06 17.37
N SER A 21 -18.11 17.12 16.58
CA SER A 21 -17.03 17.73 15.80
C SER A 21 -16.63 19.06 16.42
N PHE A 22 -15.34 19.36 16.40
CA PHE A 22 -14.83 20.65 16.83
C PHE A 22 -15.45 21.77 15.99
N GLN A 23 -15.96 22.81 16.66
CA GLN A 23 -16.51 23.99 16.01
C GLN A 23 -15.54 25.17 16.10
N LYS A 24 -15.14 25.56 17.31
CA LYS A 24 -14.27 26.72 17.56
C LYS A 24 -13.72 26.75 18.99
N LEU A 25 -12.65 27.52 19.18
CA LEU A 25 -12.13 27.91 20.49
C LEU A 25 -12.84 29.18 20.98
N LEU A 26 -13.23 29.21 22.25
CA LEU A 26 -13.84 30.36 22.93
C LEU A 26 -12.81 31.04 23.85
N LYS A 27 -13.18 32.19 24.44
CA LYS A 27 -12.32 32.89 25.42
C LYS A 27 -12.01 31.97 26.61
N GLY A 28 -10.76 32.00 27.08
CA GLY A 28 -10.28 31.17 28.19
C GLY A 28 -9.96 29.73 27.80
N ASP A 29 -9.47 29.50 26.58
CA ASP A 29 -9.06 28.18 26.05
C ASP A 29 -10.13 27.08 26.13
N VAL A 30 -11.40 27.49 26.04
CA VAL A 30 -12.54 26.57 26.05
C VAL A 30 -12.85 26.09 24.64
N GLU A 31 -12.75 24.79 24.39
CA GLU A 31 -13.10 24.20 23.10
C GLU A 31 -14.60 23.91 23.02
N ARG A 32 -15.28 24.43 21.98
CA ARG A 32 -16.68 24.11 21.69
C ARG A 32 -16.80 23.02 20.63
N TRP A 33 -17.53 21.97 20.97
CA TRP A 33 -17.83 20.80 20.16
C TRP A 33 -19.33 20.73 19.88
N ILE A 34 -19.73 20.45 18.64
CA ILE A 34 -21.14 20.35 18.24
C ILE A 34 -21.46 18.95 17.75
N CYS A 35 -22.70 18.49 17.97
CA CYS A 35 -23.13 17.19 17.48
C CYS A 35 -22.96 17.09 15.95
N CYS A 36 -22.51 15.93 15.47
CA CYS A 36 -22.31 15.73 14.03
C CYS A 36 -23.62 15.63 13.23
N THR A 37 -24.76 15.41 13.88
CA THR A 37 -26.09 15.31 13.24
C THR A 37 -26.63 16.71 12.95
N LYS A 38 -26.90 17.04 11.67
CA LYS A 38 -27.32 18.40 11.26
C LYS A 38 -28.60 18.90 11.92
N SER A 39 -29.54 18.00 12.21
CA SER A 39 -30.81 18.34 12.90
C SER A 39 -30.64 18.51 14.41
N CYS A 40 -29.48 18.19 14.98
CA CYS A 40 -29.21 18.24 16.40
C CYS A 40 -28.44 19.53 16.76
N LYS A 41 -28.93 20.26 17.77
CA LYS A 41 -28.29 21.48 18.28
C LYS A 41 -27.48 21.24 19.56
N CYS A 42 -27.27 19.97 19.95
CA CYS A 42 -26.48 19.63 21.13
C CYS A 42 -25.02 20.07 20.95
N SER A 43 -24.46 20.70 21.98
CA SER A 43 -23.06 21.11 22.00
C SER A 43 -22.44 20.90 23.37
N VAL A 44 -21.14 20.62 23.36
CA VAL A 44 -20.34 20.34 24.55
C VAL A 44 -19.15 21.29 24.57
N LYS A 45 -18.80 21.80 25.75
CA LYS A 45 -17.61 22.62 25.99
C LYS A 45 -16.61 21.84 26.83
N LEU A 46 -15.36 21.79 26.37
CA LEU A 46 -14.25 21.16 27.07
C LEU A 46 -13.22 22.22 27.48
N ILE A 47 -12.58 22.01 28.63
CA ILE A 47 -11.48 22.85 29.13
C ILE A 47 -10.23 22.01 29.44
N ASN A 48 -9.17 22.66 29.93
CA ASN A 48 -7.94 22.01 30.37
C ASN A 48 -7.35 21.08 29.30
N ASN A 49 -7.31 21.58 28.05
CA ASN A 49 -6.81 20.83 26.90
C ASN A 49 -7.52 19.46 26.72
N ARG A 50 -8.86 19.48 26.77
CA ARG A 50 -9.75 18.33 26.48
C ARG A 50 -9.84 17.26 27.58
N THR A 51 -9.48 17.60 28.81
CA THR A 51 -9.56 16.67 29.95
C THR A 51 -10.89 16.77 30.69
N ASP A 52 -11.40 17.98 30.85
CA ASP A 52 -12.59 18.24 31.68
C ASP A 52 -13.78 18.75 30.86
N LEU A 53 -14.96 18.26 31.21
CA LEU A 53 -16.25 18.72 30.67
C LEU A 53 -16.68 19.98 31.43
N LEU A 54 -16.74 21.12 30.74
CA LEU A 54 -17.23 22.36 31.33
C LEU A 54 -18.76 22.43 31.31
N GLU A 55 -19.36 22.15 30.16
CA GLU A 55 -20.79 22.37 29.96
C GLU A 55 -21.35 21.50 28.84
N LYS A 56 -22.56 20.96 29.03
CA LYS A 56 -23.37 20.30 28.01
C LYS A 56 -24.62 21.15 27.77
N LEU A 57 -24.87 21.51 26.51
CA LEU A 57 -25.97 22.36 26.09
C LEU A 57 -26.91 21.59 25.15
N ASN A 58 -28.20 21.60 25.47
CA ASN A 58 -29.30 20.91 24.79
C ASN A 58 -29.24 19.39 24.86
N ASP A 59 -30.42 18.78 24.71
CA ASP A 59 -30.56 17.33 24.57
C ASP A 59 -30.48 16.88 23.11
N HIS A 60 -30.13 15.61 22.92
CA HIS A 60 -30.14 14.98 21.62
C HIS A 60 -31.56 14.64 21.18
N ASN A 61 -31.87 14.89 19.91
CA ASN A 61 -33.13 14.55 19.26
C ASN A 61 -33.01 13.31 18.35
N HIS A 62 -31.99 12.50 18.58
CA HIS A 62 -31.74 11.27 17.84
C HIS A 62 -31.11 10.25 18.76
N GLU A 63 -31.15 8.99 18.33
CA GLU A 63 -30.63 7.88 19.12
C GLU A 63 -29.10 7.88 19.21
N ARG A 64 -28.61 7.14 20.22
CA ARG A 64 -27.19 6.89 20.43
C ARG A 64 -26.65 6.03 19.30
N ILE A 65 -25.38 6.20 19.01
CA ILE A 65 -24.71 5.45 17.95
C ILE A 65 -24.35 4.07 18.50
N GLU A 66 -24.68 3.02 17.76
CA GLU A 66 -24.31 1.66 18.12
C GLU A 66 -22.79 1.52 18.33
N LYS A 67 -22.40 0.81 19.41
CA LYS A 67 -20.99 0.53 19.73
C LYS A 67 -20.27 -0.15 18.57
N LYS A 68 -20.95 -1.05 17.85
CA LYS A 68 -20.44 -1.74 16.65
C LYS A 68 -20.01 -0.76 15.56
N LEU A 69 -20.84 0.24 15.26
CA LEU A 69 -20.55 1.26 14.25
C LEU A 69 -19.35 2.13 14.64
N LEU A 70 -19.26 2.51 15.91
CA LEU A 70 -18.13 3.27 16.44
C LEU A 70 -16.83 2.46 16.37
N ASN A 71 -16.86 1.20 16.80
CA ASN A 71 -15.72 0.29 16.74
C ASN A 71 -15.24 0.06 15.30
N ARG A 72 -16.17 -0.16 14.36
CA ARG A 72 -15.85 -0.27 12.94
C ARG A 72 -15.19 1.00 12.41
N GLN A 73 -15.70 2.17 12.77
CA GLN A 73 -15.14 3.45 12.33
C GLN A 73 -13.70 3.64 12.85
N LYS A 74 -13.46 3.39 14.14
CA LYS A 74 -12.12 3.47 14.75
C LYS A 74 -11.13 2.56 14.03
N LEU A 75 -11.50 1.29 13.89
CA LEU A 75 -10.67 0.27 13.26
C LEU A 75 -10.39 0.60 11.79
N SER A 76 -11.43 0.96 11.03
CA SER A 76 -11.34 1.35 9.62
C SER A 76 -10.41 2.54 9.43
N ASN A 77 -10.54 3.60 10.23
CA ASN A 77 -9.73 4.81 10.08
C ASN A 77 -8.26 4.58 10.50
N SER A 78 -8.02 3.79 11.55
CA SER A 78 -6.66 3.38 11.91
C SER A 78 -6.00 2.58 10.79
N LEU A 79 -6.70 1.55 10.29
CA LEU A 79 -6.20 0.69 9.22
C LEU A 79 -6.04 1.42 7.89
N LYS A 80 -6.91 2.36 7.54
CA LYS A 80 -6.73 3.21 6.35
C LYS A 80 -5.41 3.97 6.42
N ARG A 81 -5.08 4.60 7.56
CA ARG A 81 -3.81 5.32 7.75
C ARG A 81 -2.59 4.40 7.69
N LYS A 82 -2.66 3.23 8.35
CA LYS A 82 -1.57 2.23 8.30
C LYS A 82 -1.40 1.65 6.90
N ALA A 83 -2.49 1.40 6.19
CA ALA A 83 -2.47 0.86 4.84
C ALA A 83 -1.97 1.86 3.80
N THR A 84 -2.18 3.17 4.02
CA THR A 84 -1.61 4.20 3.16
C THR A 84 -0.14 4.37 3.45
N THR A 85 0.28 4.50 4.71
CA THR A 85 1.71 4.66 5.09
C THR A 85 2.57 3.48 4.68
N ASP A 86 2.12 2.26 4.97
CA ASP A 86 2.79 1.01 4.60
C ASP A 86 2.01 0.31 3.48
N ILE A 87 2.32 0.72 2.25
CA ILE A 87 1.63 0.25 1.05
C ILE A 87 2.01 -1.19 0.67
N SER A 88 3.24 -1.60 1.00
CA SER A 88 3.81 -2.90 0.64
C SER A 88 3.34 -4.02 1.57
N THR A 89 3.03 -3.71 2.85
CA THR A 89 2.50 -4.72 3.77
C THR A 89 1.15 -5.25 3.31
N ARG A 90 0.96 -6.57 3.41
CA ARG A 90 -0.30 -7.24 3.07
C ARG A 90 -1.44 -6.74 3.97
N PRO A 91 -2.62 -6.37 3.43
CA PRO A 91 -3.75 -5.88 4.22
C PRO A 91 -4.16 -6.80 5.37
N ARG A 92 -4.12 -8.13 5.14
CA ARG A 92 -4.42 -9.14 6.18
C ARG A 92 -3.50 -8.99 7.40
N LYS A 93 -2.20 -8.73 7.20
CA LYS A 93 -1.24 -8.57 8.29
C LYS A 93 -1.57 -7.32 9.12
N LEU A 94 -1.92 -6.21 8.45
CA LEU A 94 -2.34 -4.98 9.13
C LEU A 94 -3.63 -5.20 9.93
N ILE A 95 -4.64 -5.84 9.34
CA ILE A 95 -5.91 -6.14 10.02
C ILE A 95 -5.66 -7.01 11.25
N CYS A 96 -4.94 -8.13 11.12
CA CYS A 96 -4.66 -9.01 12.24
C CYS A 96 -3.84 -8.32 13.35
N SER A 97 -2.90 -7.45 12.99
CA SER A 97 -2.13 -6.66 13.95
C SER A 97 -3.03 -5.69 14.72
N GLU A 98 -3.93 -4.99 14.03
CA GLU A 98 -4.81 -4.00 14.66
C GLU A 98 -5.89 -4.63 15.54
N LEU A 99 -6.44 -5.78 15.12
CA LEU A 99 -7.41 -6.54 15.89
C LEU A 99 -6.84 -7.04 17.22
N ARG A 100 -5.53 -7.31 17.32
CA ARG A 100 -4.89 -7.70 18.59
C ARG A 100 -4.78 -6.55 19.59
N ASN A 101 -4.75 -5.32 19.10
CA ASN A 101 -4.55 -4.11 19.91
C ASN A 101 -5.86 -3.39 20.23
N SER A 102 -6.99 -3.87 19.74
CA SER A 102 -8.30 -3.23 19.86
C SER A 102 -9.29 -4.18 20.52
N ASP A 103 -10.13 -3.66 21.41
CA ASP A 103 -11.32 -4.37 21.91
C ASP A 103 -12.47 -4.21 20.89
N VAL A 104 -12.65 -5.23 20.05
CA VAL A 104 -13.54 -5.21 18.87
C VAL A 104 -14.47 -6.43 18.79
N ASP A 105 -14.86 -6.98 19.95
CA ASP A 105 -15.77 -8.13 20.06
C ASP A 105 -17.12 -7.93 19.36
N THR A 106 -17.48 -6.69 19.03
CA THR A 106 -18.71 -6.32 18.32
C THR A 106 -18.68 -6.53 16.81
N LEU A 107 -17.50 -6.76 16.20
CA LEU A 107 -17.34 -6.78 14.74
C LEU A 107 -17.51 -8.18 14.14
N ASP A 108 -18.13 -8.25 12.97
CA ASP A 108 -18.30 -9.49 12.23
C ASP A 108 -17.50 -9.55 10.91
N ALA A 109 -17.63 -10.66 10.19
CA ALA A 109 -16.94 -10.87 8.92
C ALA A 109 -17.35 -9.85 7.83
N SER A 110 -18.59 -9.35 7.86
CA SER A 110 -19.08 -8.35 6.92
C SER A 110 -18.42 -6.99 7.17
N ASP A 111 -18.23 -6.60 8.44
CA ASP A 111 -17.52 -5.37 8.80
C ASP A 111 -16.05 -5.43 8.35
N LEU A 112 -15.40 -6.58 8.53
CA LEU A 112 -14.03 -6.77 8.07
C LEU A 112 -13.92 -6.69 6.53
N ASN A 113 -14.92 -7.14 5.79
CA ASN A 113 -14.97 -6.97 4.34
C ASN A 113 -15.09 -5.49 3.95
N LEU A 114 -15.96 -4.73 4.61
CA LEU A 114 -16.09 -3.28 4.39
C LEU A 114 -14.78 -2.55 4.69
N ILE A 115 -14.11 -2.91 5.79
CA ILE A 115 -12.80 -2.37 6.17
C ILE A 115 -11.75 -2.69 5.09
N ARG A 116 -11.71 -3.92 4.56
CA ARG A 116 -10.80 -4.29 3.46
C ARG A 116 -11.04 -3.44 2.21
N HIS A 117 -12.29 -3.27 1.80
CA HIS A 117 -12.62 -2.42 0.65
C HIS A 117 -12.17 -0.97 0.86
N ASN A 118 -12.40 -0.45 2.06
CA ASN A 118 -11.98 0.87 2.48
C ASN A 118 -10.45 1.06 2.43
N MET A 119 -9.69 0.08 2.94
CA MET A 119 -8.22 0.08 2.85
C MET A 119 -7.76 0.04 1.39
N HIS A 120 -8.38 -0.81 0.56
CA HIS A 120 -8.05 -0.93 -0.85
C HIS A 120 -8.28 0.40 -1.60
N ARG A 121 -9.42 1.06 -1.39
CA ARG A 121 -9.71 2.37 -1.99
C ARG A 121 -8.71 3.43 -1.54
N ALA A 122 -8.34 3.45 -0.26
CA ALA A 122 -7.33 4.37 0.25
C ALA A 122 -5.94 4.15 -0.38
N ARG A 123 -5.54 2.88 -0.61
CA ARG A 123 -4.31 2.55 -1.33
C ARG A 123 -4.36 2.94 -2.80
N LEU A 124 -5.46 2.66 -3.49
CA LEU A 124 -5.64 3.06 -4.88
C LEU A 124 -5.47 4.55 -5.10
N ALA A 125 -5.94 5.39 -4.16
CA ALA A 125 -5.77 6.84 -4.24
C ALA A 125 -4.30 7.30 -4.14
N ARG A 126 -3.37 6.46 -3.64
CA ARG A 126 -1.92 6.72 -3.63
C ARG A 126 -1.19 6.17 -4.85
N HIS A 127 -1.77 5.19 -5.54
CA HIS A 127 -1.13 4.60 -6.70
C HIS A 127 -1.27 5.53 -7.91
N PRO A 128 -0.26 5.58 -8.79
CA PRO A 128 -0.38 6.27 -10.06
C PRO A 128 -1.54 5.68 -10.87
N THR A 129 -2.10 6.49 -11.76
CA THR A 129 -3.09 6.00 -12.72
C THR A 129 -2.48 4.87 -13.54
N LEU A 130 -3.27 3.82 -13.79
CA LEU A 130 -2.81 2.73 -14.64
C LEU A 130 -2.50 3.28 -16.04
N PRO A 131 -1.35 2.93 -16.63
CA PRO A 131 -1.02 3.34 -17.98
C PRO A 131 -2.04 2.77 -18.97
N LYS A 132 -2.12 3.39 -20.14
CA LYS A 132 -3.01 3.02 -21.26
C LYS A 132 -2.25 2.49 -22.47
N SER A 133 -0.92 2.60 -22.48
CA SER A 133 -0.04 2.03 -23.50
C SER A 133 1.31 1.57 -22.93
N ILE A 134 2.13 0.91 -23.76
CA ILE A 134 3.52 0.57 -23.42
C ILE A 134 4.32 1.85 -23.16
N GLU A 135 4.18 2.86 -24.01
CA GLU A 135 4.92 4.12 -23.93
C GLU A 135 4.60 4.86 -22.62
N GLU A 136 3.32 4.93 -22.24
CA GLU A 136 2.92 5.50 -20.96
C GLU A 136 3.48 4.69 -19.78
N THR A 137 3.56 3.36 -19.91
CA THR A 137 4.18 2.49 -18.91
C THR A 137 5.68 2.81 -18.76
N GLN A 138 6.42 2.90 -19.87
CA GLN A 138 7.84 3.22 -19.86
C GLN A 138 8.10 4.61 -19.28
N ASN A 139 7.31 5.62 -19.67
CA ASN A 139 7.42 6.98 -19.16
C ASN A 139 7.08 7.07 -17.66
N ALA A 140 6.04 6.37 -17.21
CA ALA A 140 5.69 6.31 -15.80
C ALA A 140 6.85 5.70 -14.98
N ILE A 141 7.45 4.61 -15.46
CA ILE A 141 8.57 3.93 -14.81
C ILE A 141 9.82 4.82 -14.76
N LYS A 142 10.13 5.58 -15.82
CA LYS A 142 11.28 6.52 -15.84
C LYS A 142 11.18 7.59 -14.77
N ASN A 143 9.97 8.05 -14.47
CA ASN A 143 9.73 9.11 -13.50
C ASN A 143 9.59 8.59 -12.06
N MET A 144 9.70 7.28 -11.83
CA MET A 144 9.66 6.67 -10.50
C MET A 144 11.07 6.50 -9.95
N ASP A 145 11.22 6.77 -8.65
CA ASP A 145 12.42 6.38 -7.91
C ASP A 145 12.30 4.90 -7.49
N ILE A 146 12.94 4.01 -8.27
CA ILE A 146 12.84 2.56 -8.10
C ILE A 146 14.12 2.03 -7.45
N GLN A 147 14.09 1.97 -6.12
CA GLN A 147 15.20 1.50 -5.29
C GLN A 147 14.77 0.35 -4.37
N THR A 148 15.73 -0.45 -3.94
CA THR A 148 15.53 -1.46 -2.89
C THR A 148 15.44 -0.81 -1.51
N ASN A 149 15.04 -1.61 -0.51
CA ASN A 149 15.05 -1.17 0.90
C ASN A 149 16.46 -0.82 1.43
N THR A 150 17.52 -1.19 0.70
CA THR A 150 18.92 -0.86 1.01
C THR A 150 19.43 0.33 0.18
N GLY A 151 18.57 0.98 -0.60
CA GLY A 151 18.92 2.14 -1.44
C GLY A 151 19.63 1.79 -2.74
N GLU A 152 19.63 0.53 -3.17
CA GLU A 152 20.23 0.14 -4.45
C GLU A 152 19.23 0.36 -5.59
N PHE A 153 19.68 0.92 -6.72
CA PHE A 153 18.83 1.07 -7.90
C PHE A 153 18.34 -0.29 -8.39
N PHE A 154 17.03 -0.40 -8.61
CA PHE A 154 16.38 -1.66 -8.98
C PHE A 154 15.82 -1.68 -10.41
N LEU A 155 15.90 -0.56 -11.15
CA LEU A 155 15.62 -0.47 -12.58
C LEU A 155 16.93 -0.30 -13.34
N LEU A 156 17.37 -1.33 -14.08
CA LEU A 156 18.64 -1.29 -14.83
C LEU A 156 18.46 -1.01 -16.32
N VAL A 157 17.33 -1.43 -16.90
CA VAL A 157 17.02 -1.19 -18.32
C VAL A 157 15.57 -0.78 -18.47
N ASN A 158 15.34 0.25 -19.27
CA ASN A 158 14.03 0.62 -19.81
C ASN A 158 14.24 1.06 -21.27
N ASP A 159 14.26 0.08 -22.17
CA ASP A 159 14.66 0.26 -23.56
C ASP A 159 13.43 0.60 -24.42
N GLU A 160 13.42 1.77 -25.04
CA GLU A 160 12.28 2.26 -25.83
C GLU A 160 12.14 1.59 -27.20
N GLU A 161 13.20 0.97 -27.73
CA GLU A 161 13.18 0.36 -29.06
C GLU A 161 12.68 -1.07 -28.96
N THR A 162 13.30 -1.86 -28.10
CA THR A 162 12.93 -3.25 -27.84
C THR A 162 11.71 -3.38 -26.94
N LYS A 163 11.30 -2.28 -26.28
CA LYS A 163 10.26 -2.24 -25.25
C LYS A 163 10.56 -3.08 -24.00
N ILE A 164 11.78 -3.59 -23.84
CA ILE A 164 12.16 -4.45 -22.72
C ILE A 164 12.47 -3.60 -21.48
N ILE A 165 11.95 -4.03 -20.33
CA ILE A 165 12.28 -3.45 -19.02
C ILE A 165 12.95 -4.51 -18.17
N MET A 166 14.08 -4.18 -17.56
CA MET A 166 14.82 -5.07 -16.66
C MET A 166 14.91 -4.47 -15.27
N PHE A 167 14.40 -5.23 -14.31
CA PHE A 167 14.56 -4.97 -12.88
C PHE A 167 15.54 -5.96 -12.29
N SER A 168 16.58 -5.43 -11.68
CA SER A 168 17.61 -6.18 -10.96
C SER A 168 18.47 -5.16 -10.21
N THR A 169 19.45 -5.64 -9.48
CA THR A 169 20.50 -4.81 -8.92
C THR A 169 21.88 -5.30 -9.32
N VAL A 170 22.92 -4.50 -9.10
CA VAL A 170 24.30 -4.92 -9.33
C VAL A 170 24.63 -6.13 -8.46
N SER A 171 24.20 -6.11 -7.20
CA SER A 171 24.38 -7.23 -6.26
C SER A 171 23.66 -8.50 -6.70
N ASN A 172 22.44 -8.38 -7.21
CA ASN A 172 21.70 -9.52 -7.77
C ASN A 172 22.39 -10.11 -9.01
N LEU A 173 22.94 -9.25 -9.87
CA LEU A 173 23.67 -9.70 -11.06
C LEU A 173 24.98 -10.39 -10.70
N GLN A 174 25.71 -9.91 -9.69
CA GLN A 174 26.90 -10.60 -9.16
C GLN A 174 26.53 -12.00 -8.67
N LEU A 175 25.46 -12.13 -7.87
CA LEU A 175 24.98 -13.43 -7.41
C LEU A 175 24.53 -14.33 -8.56
N LEU A 176 23.98 -13.76 -9.63
CA LEU A 176 23.63 -14.52 -10.84
C LEU A 176 24.88 -15.08 -11.53
N CYS A 177 25.98 -14.31 -11.56
CA CYS A 177 27.26 -14.75 -12.13
C CYS A 177 27.91 -15.84 -11.29
N ASP A 178 27.82 -15.74 -9.97
CA ASP A 178 28.37 -16.71 -9.03
C ASP A 178 27.53 -18.01 -8.96
N SER A 179 26.30 -17.97 -9.46
CA SER A 179 25.39 -19.11 -9.45
C SER A 179 25.81 -20.18 -10.45
N GLN A 180 26.12 -21.38 -9.96
CA GLN A 180 26.42 -22.53 -10.83
C GLN A 180 25.25 -22.96 -11.72
N ARG A 181 24.02 -22.68 -11.28
CA ARG A 181 22.78 -23.02 -11.99
C ARG A 181 21.86 -21.82 -11.97
N VAL A 182 21.39 -21.46 -13.16
CA VAL A 182 20.38 -20.43 -13.37
C VAL A 182 19.13 -21.09 -13.91
N PHE A 183 18.01 -20.85 -13.23
CA PHE A 183 16.69 -21.30 -13.66
C PHE A 183 15.94 -20.11 -14.23
N MET A 184 15.02 -20.39 -15.14
CA MET A 184 14.31 -19.36 -15.89
C MET A 184 12.83 -19.71 -15.93
N ASP A 185 11.97 -18.75 -15.63
CA ASP A 185 10.52 -18.94 -15.67
C ASP A 185 9.83 -17.77 -16.37
N GLY A 186 8.84 -18.10 -17.21
CA GLY A 186 8.02 -17.13 -17.94
C GLY A 186 6.60 -17.12 -17.40
N THR A 187 6.23 -16.05 -16.71
CA THR A 187 4.87 -15.87 -16.18
C THR A 187 4.02 -15.02 -17.12
N PHE A 188 3.00 -15.63 -17.73
CA PHE A 188 2.12 -14.98 -18.71
C PHE A 188 0.83 -14.42 -18.08
N LYS A 189 0.16 -15.20 -17.22
CA LYS A 189 -1.19 -14.88 -16.70
C LYS A 189 -1.21 -13.64 -15.80
N SER A 190 -0.13 -13.42 -15.04
CA SER A 190 -0.01 -12.33 -14.06
C SER A 190 0.82 -11.15 -14.61
N CYS A 191 1.03 -11.10 -15.92
CA CYS A 191 1.85 -10.06 -16.55
C CYS A 191 1.11 -8.72 -16.60
N PRO A 192 1.81 -7.56 -16.49
CA PRO A 192 1.21 -6.26 -16.77
C PRO A 192 0.55 -6.20 -18.14
N LYS A 193 -0.59 -5.51 -18.24
CA LYS A 193 -1.48 -5.50 -19.42
C LYS A 193 -0.80 -5.28 -20.76
N PHE A 194 0.24 -4.46 -20.82
CA PHE A 194 0.92 -4.10 -22.07
C PHE A 194 2.17 -4.93 -22.36
N TYR A 195 2.42 -5.95 -21.54
CA TYR A 195 3.53 -6.87 -21.70
C TYR A 195 3.00 -8.29 -21.90
N PHE A 196 3.76 -9.10 -22.61
CA PHE A 196 3.36 -10.47 -22.92
C PHE A 196 3.72 -11.43 -21.78
N GLN A 197 4.85 -11.18 -21.12
CA GLN A 197 5.33 -12.02 -20.03
C GLN A 197 6.25 -11.26 -19.06
N VAL A 198 6.25 -11.72 -17.81
CA VAL A 198 7.32 -11.47 -16.85
C VAL A 198 8.26 -12.66 -16.91
N PHE A 199 9.47 -12.43 -17.40
CA PHE A 199 10.52 -13.45 -17.50
C PHE A 199 11.51 -13.27 -16.35
N THR A 200 11.72 -14.31 -15.55
CA THR A 200 12.51 -14.23 -14.31
C THR A 200 13.71 -15.15 -14.38
N LEU A 201 14.88 -14.64 -14.02
CA LEU A 201 16.09 -15.45 -13.79
C LEU A 201 16.25 -15.71 -12.30
N LEU A 202 16.38 -16.98 -11.94
CA LEU A 202 16.48 -17.49 -10.58
C LEU A 202 17.91 -18.03 -10.37
N GLY A 203 18.61 -17.54 -9.36
CA GLY A 203 19.84 -18.15 -8.87
C GLY A 203 19.58 -19.10 -7.70
N LEU A 204 20.52 -19.99 -7.44
CA LEU A 204 20.47 -20.88 -6.28
C LEU A 204 21.46 -20.40 -5.22
N LYS A 205 20.96 -20.03 -4.04
CA LYS A 205 21.79 -19.67 -2.89
C LYS A 205 21.28 -20.37 -1.64
N ASN A 206 22.16 -21.06 -0.93
CA ASN A 206 21.82 -21.83 0.28
C ASN A 206 20.62 -22.78 0.08
N ASN A 207 20.59 -23.50 -1.05
CA ASN A 207 19.49 -24.39 -1.48
C ASN A 207 18.11 -23.72 -1.62
N VAL A 208 18.07 -22.39 -1.75
CA VAL A 208 16.84 -21.62 -2.03
C VAL A 208 16.95 -20.97 -3.40
N TYR A 209 15.88 -21.10 -4.19
CA TYR A 209 15.74 -20.37 -5.46
C TYR A 209 15.39 -18.92 -5.18
N ILE A 210 16.25 -18.00 -5.62
CA ILE A 210 16.09 -16.57 -5.41
C ILE A 210 15.90 -15.90 -6.77
N PRO A 211 14.80 -15.16 -7.00
CA PRO A 211 14.65 -14.30 -8.16
C PRO A 211 15.70 -13.18 -8.14
N LEU A 212 16.54 -13.13 -9.16
CA LEU A 212 17.63 -12.16 -9.27
C LEU A 212 17.34 -11.10 -10.31
N VAL A 213 16.78 -11.50 -11.46
CA VAL A 213 16.45 -10.61 -12.57
C VAL A 213 14.99 -10.80 -12.97
N PHE A 214 14.27 -9.69 -13.15
CA PHE A 214 12.92 -9.68 -13.69
C PHE A 214 12.90 -8.86 -14.99
N LEU A 215 12.33 -9.44 -16.04
CA LEU A 215 12.25 -8.84 -17.36
C LEU A 215 10.79 -8.74 -17.78
N LEU A 216 10.32 -7.55 -18.14
CA LEU A 216 9.06 -7.38 -18.83
C LEU A 216 9.32 -7.42 -20.33
N LEU A 217 8.75 -8.43 -21.00
CA LEU A 217 8.99 -8.67 -22.43
C LEU A 217 7.73 -8.40 -23.25
N PRO A 218 7.84 -7.71 -24.41
CA PRO A 218 6.68 -7.41 -25.26
C PRO A 218 6.19 -8.64 -26.05
N GLY A 219 6.91 -9.77 -26.01
CA GLY A 219 6.57 -10.98 -26.73
C GLY A 219 7.40 -12.18 -26.31
N LYS A 220 7.18 -13.31 -27.01
CA LYS A 220 7.80 -14.62 -26.73
C LYS A 220 8.60 -15.19 -27.90
N THR A 221 9.02 -14.35 -28.85
CA THR A 221 9.82 -14.81 -29.99
C THR A 221 11.28 -15.02 -29.56
N LYS A 222 11.99 -15.89 -30.27
CA LYS A 222 13.43 -16.13 -30.06
C LYS A 222 14.25 -14.83 -30.12
N SER A 223 13.86 -13.91 -31.01
CA SER A 223 14.52 -12.61 -31.16
C SER A 223 14.42 -11.77 -29.88
N ILE A 224 13.23 -11.70 -29.28
CA ILE A 224 12.99 -10.93 -28.03
C ILE A 224 13.79 -11.52 -26.88
N TYR A 225 13.83 -12.86 -26.73
CA TYR A 225 14.68 -13.47 -25.71
C TYR A 225 16.16 -13.17 -25.92
N LYS A 226 16.64 -13.21 -27.18
CA LYS A 226 18.03 -12.86 -27.49
C LYS A 226 18.34 -11.42 -27.07
N GLN A 227 17.46 -10.46 -27.37
CA GLN A 227 17.60 -9.08 -26.92
C GLN A 227 17.59 -8.96 -25.39
N ALA A 228 16.69 -9.67 -24.71
CA ALA A 228 16.62 -9.69 -23.25
C ALA A 228 17.95 -10.17 -22.62
N PHE A 229 18.53 -11.27 -23.11
CA PHE A 229 19.83 -11.75 -22.63
C PHE A 229 20.99 -10.82 -23.00
N GLN A 230 20.93 -10.13 -24.13
CA GLN A 230 21.90 -9.09 -24.46
C GLN A 230 21.87 -7.95 -23.44
N HIS A 231 20.69 -7.54 -22.96
CA HIS A 231 20.58 -6.57 -21.88
C HIS A 231 21.23 -7.09 -20.59
N VAL A 232 20.98 -8.33 -20.19
CA VAL A 232 21.63 -8.93 -19.00
C VAL A 232 23.15 -8.96 -19.15
N ASN A 233 23.65 -9.42 -20.30
CA ASN A 233 25.09 -9.53 -20.59
C ASN A 233 25.82 -8.17 -20.61
N LYS A 234 25.14 -7.05 -20.89
CA LYS A 234 25.77 -5.71 -20.81
C LYS A 234 26.24 -5.37 -19.40
N PHE A 235 25.58 -5.91 -18.37
CA PHE A 235 25.91 -5.65 -16.96
C PHE A 235 26.73 -6.78 -16.32
N VAL A 236 26.78 -7.94 -16.99
CA VAL A 236 27.55 -9.10 -16.56
C VAL A 236 28.80 -9.19 -17.44
N GLN A 237 29.92 -8.64 -16.99
CA GLN A 237 31.19 -8.83 -17.70
C GLN A 237 31.54 -10.34 -17.70
N ILE A 238 31.49 -10.95 -18.88
CA ILE A 238 31.58 -12.40 -19.09
C ILE A 238 33.01 -12.88 -18.81
N PRO A 239 33.19 -14.01 -18.10
CA PRO A 239 33.73 -15.17 -18.79
C PRO A 239 32.96 -16.45 -18.43
N TYR A 240 31.65 -16.52 -18.68
CA TYR A 240 30.94 -17.80 -18.60
C TYR A 240 30.11 -18.08 -19.86
N LYS A 241 30.57 -19.09 -20.62
CA LYS A 241 29.81 -19.74 -21.69
C LYS A 241 28.59 -20.42 -21.06
N PHE A 242 27.40 -19.89 -21.31
CA PHE A 242 26.14 -20.55 -20.98
C PHE A 242 26.00 -21.83 -21.84
N LEU A 243 26.37 -22.97 -21.28
CA LEU A 243 26.25 -24.29 -21.89
C LEU A 243 25.26 -25.13 -21.05
N PRO A 244 23.94 -24.99 -21.30
CA PRO A 244 22.96 -25.84 -20.63
C PRO A 244 23.18 -27.29 -21.06
N LYS A 245 23.32 -28.20 -20.10
CA LYS A 245 23.19 -29.63 -20.37
C LYS A 245 21.71 -29.91 -20.57
N VAL A 246 21.36 -30.35 -21.78
CA VAL A 246 20.05 -30.92 -22.13
C VAL A 246 19.87 -32.23 -21.39
#